data_AF-A0A132HWT1-F1
#
_entry.id   AF-A0A132HWT1-F1
#
_cell.length_a   1.000
_cell.length_b   1.000
_cell.length_c   1.000
_cell.angle_alpha   90.00
_cell.angle_beta   90.00
_cell.angle_gamma   90.00
#
_symmetry.space_group_name_H-M   'P 1'
#
loop_
_entity.id
_entity.type
_entity.pdbx_description
1 polymer ?
#
loop_
_entity_poly.entity_id
_entity_poly.type
_entity_poly.pdbx_seq_one_letter_code
_entity_poly.pdbx_strand_id
1 'polypeptide(L)'
;MDATLFSNLLQSGHVLTPEEWRQAEEASQQYPYCAPLQLLAFQAAVLMGDAAPAAERRASVALCLPDPGCLDTPHFQRPAETLQDPPSVDILKEINAYHEVSFKTAPKSVILSHFLDTAGYDVSSESVSDSQSIEELGRVSLQRDDEICTETLAQILARQGKHSEAIEVYGKLMRKYPEKSATFADRIAALQKEVNN
;
A
#
# COMPACT_ATOMS: atom_id res chain seq x y z
N MET A 1 -11.93 -9.10 -30.00
CA MET A 1 -10.95 -8.11 -29.52
C MET A 1 -9.56 -8.56 -29.92
N ASP A 2 -8.77 -7.70 -30.56
CA ASP A 2 -7.35 -7.97 -30.86
C ASP A 2 -6.49 -7.72 -29.60
N ALA A 3 -5.41 -8.47 -29.42
CA ALA A 3 -4.60 -8.43 -28.19
C ALA A 3 -3.91 -7.07 -27.99
N THR A 4 -3.53 -6.43 -29.10
CA THR A 4 -2.91 -5.11 -29.17
C THR A 4 -3.89 -4.00 -28.79
N LEU A 5 -5.15 -4.13 -29.21
CA LEU A 5 -6.22 -3.20 -28.90
C LEU A 5 -6.51 -3.23 -27.39
N PHE A 6 -6.63 -4.43 -26.82
CA PHE A 6 -6.84 -4.59 -25.38
C PHE A 6 -5.69 -4.01 -24.53
N SER A 7 -4.43 -4.28 -24.91
CA SER A 7 -3.29 -3.72 -24.18
C SER A 7 -3.24 -2.19 -24.26
N ASN A 8 -3.58 -1.62 -25.43
CA ASN A 8 -3.62 -0.18 -25.62
C ASN A 8 -4.69 0.45 -24.74
N LEU A 9 -5.91 -0.13 -24.68
CA LEU A 9 -6.99 0.37 -23.84
C LEU A 9 -6.63 0.41 -22.34
N LEU A 10 -5.91 -0.60 -21.86
CA LEU A 10 -5.45 -0.65 -20.47
C LEU A 10 -4.32 0.35 -20.19
N GLN A 11 -3.44 0.55 -21.15
CA GLN A 11 -2.29 1.45 -21.00
C GLN A 11 -2.68 2.93 -21.11
N SER A 12 -3.70 3.25 -21.91
CA SER A 12 -4.19 4.62 -22.13
C SER A 12 -5.45 4.99 -21.33
N GLY A 13 -5.82 4.23 -20.29
CA GLY A 13 -7.10 4.37 -19.56
C GLY A 13 -7.47 5.77 -18.99
N HIS A 14 -6.55 6.74 -19.02
CA HIS A 14 -6.77 8.13 -18.62
C HIS A 14 -6.99 9.10 -19.80
N VAL A 15 -6.67 8.71 -21.04
CA VAL A 15 -6.83 9.51 -22.27
C VAL A 15 -7.36 8.62 -23.40
N LEU A 16 -8.56 8.10 -23.21
CA LEU A 16 -9.26 7.33 -24.24
C LEU A 16 -10.10 8.27 -25.11
N THR A 17 -10.04 8.06 -26.42
CA THR A 17 -10.87 8.76 -27.40
C THR A 17 -12.33 8.27 -27.35
N PRO A 18 -13.32 9.06 -27.79
CA PRO A 18 -14.72 8.64 -27.83
C PRO A 18 -14.98 7.33 -28.60
N GLU A 19 -14.15 7.01 -29.59
CA GLU A 19 -14.23 5.79 -30.36
C GLU A 19 -13.72 4.57 -29.59
N GLU A 20 -12.60 4.72 -28.88
CA GLU A 20 -12.04 3.69 -28.01
C GLU A 20 -12.97 3.38 -26.82
N TRP A 21 -13.70 4.39 -26.32
CA TRP A 21 -14.73 4.18 -25.31
C TRP A 21 -15.87 3.28 -25.80
N ARG A 22 -16.33 3.45 -27.05
CA ARG A 22 -17.34 2.55 -27.64
C ARG A 22 -16.80 1.13 -27.83
N GLN A 23 -15.54 1.01 -28.25
CA GLN A 23 -14.91 -0.31 -28.43
C GLN A 23 -14.73 -1.04 -27.09
N ALA A 24 -14.37 -0.32 -26.03
CA ALA A 24 -14.29 -0.88 -24.68
C ALA A 24 -15.67 -1.34 -24.18
N GLU A 25 -16.72 -0.58 -24.47
CA GLU A 25 -18.11 -0.91 -24.14
C GLU A 25 -18.63 -2.14 -24.90
N GLU A 26 -18.40 -2.22 -26.21
CA GLU A 26 -18.75 -3.39 -27.02
C GLU A 26 -18.01 -4.65 -26.53
N ALA A 27 -16.72 -4.50 -26.18
CA ALA A 27 -15.95 -5.61 -25.63
C ALA A 27 -16.38 -6.02 -24.22
N SER A 28 -16.89 -5.12 -23.39
CA SER A 28 -17.39 -5.49 -22.06
C SER A 28 -18.66 -6.36 -22.17
N GLN A 29 -19.49 -6.14 -23.18
CA GLN A 29 -20.65 -6.99 -23.46
C GLN A 29 -20.23 -8.37 -24.00
N GLN A 30 -19.20 -8.41 -24.84
CA GLN A 30 -18.68 -9.65 -25.39
C GLN A 30 -17.95 -10.51 -24.35
N TYR A 31 -17.35 -9.88 -23.32
CA TYR A 31 -16.60 -10.55 -22.26
C TYR A 31 -17.06 -10.12 -20.84
N PRO A 32 -18.23 -10.62 -20.37
CA PRO A 32 -18.84 -10.17 -19.11
C PRO A 32 -18.08 -10.53 -17.84
N TYR A 33 -17.06 -11.38 -17.91
CA TYR A 33 -16.26 -11.81 -16.76
C TYR A 33 -14.86 -11.18 -16.73
N CYS A 34 -14.58 -10.24 -17.64
CA CYS A 34 -13.30 -9.55 -17.71
C CYS A 34 -13.34 -8.27 -16.84
N ALA A 35 -12.90 -8.38 -15.59
CA ALA A 35 -12.93 -7.27 -14.63
C ALA A 35 -12.26 -5.97 -15.14
N PRO A 36 -11.09 -6.01 -15.83
CA PRO A 36 -10.48 -4.79 -16.37
C PRO A 36 -11.34 -4.09 -17.42
N LEU A 37 -12.07 -4.83 -18.28
CA LEU A 37 -12.97 -4.25 -19.28
C LEU A 37 -14.22 -3.64 -18.65
N GLN A 38 -14.76 -4.29 -17.61
CA GLN A 38 -15.91 -3.77 -16.89
C GLN A 38 -15.57 -2.47 -16.14
N LEU A 39 -14.38 -2.39 -15.56
CA LEU A 39 -13.87 -1.16 -14.94
C LEU A 39 -13.72 -0.01 -15.94
N LEU A 40 -13.14 -0.29 -17.12
CA LEU A 40 -13.05 0.70 -18.19
C LEU A 40 -14.44 1.15 -18.67
N ALA A 41 -15.37 0.22 -18.89
CA ALA A 41 -16.73 0.56 -19.32
C ALA A 41 -17.52 1.36 -18.26
N PHE A 42 -17.24 1.16 -16.97
CA PHE A 42 -17.79 1.96 -15.89
C PHE A 42 -17.17 3.38 -15.88
N GLN A 43 -15.84 3.48 -15.98
CA GLN A 43 -15.14 4.76 -16.04
C GLN A 43 -15.60 5.60 -17.26
N ALA A 44 -15.84 4.94 -18.40
CA ALA A 44 -16.43 5.54 -19.60
C ALA A 44 -17.79 6.21 -19.29
N ALA A 45 -18.69 5.46 -18.65
CA ALA A 45 -20.04 5.92 -18.35
C ALA A 45 -20.04 7.10 -17.36
N VAL A 46 -19.14 7.10 -16.39
CA VAL A 46 -18.96 8.20 -15.43
C VAL A 46 -18.46 9.48 -16.13
N LEU A 47 -17.48 9.36 -17.03
CA LEU A 47 -16.92 10.51 -17.74
C LEU A 47 -17.88 11.11 -18.76
N MET A 48 -18.70 10.27 -19.41
CA MET A 48 -19.71 10.72 -20.37
C MET A 48 -20.97 11.32 -19.70
N GLY A 49 -21.06 11.28 -18.37
CA GLY A 49 -22.13 11.91 -17.60
C GLY A 49 -23.47 11.17 -17.64
N ASP A 50 -23.50 9.91 -18.10
CA ASP A 50 -24.72 9.12 -18.18
C ASP A 50 -24.94 8.33 -16.87
N ALA A 51 -25.79 8.90 -16.00
CA ALA A 51 -25.97 8.41 -14.63
C ALA A 51 -26.66 7.04 -14.55
N ALA A 52 -27.53 6.71 -15.51
CA ALA A 52 -28.29 5.47 -15.52
C ALA A 52 -27.42 4.22 -15.79
N PRO A 53 -26.67 4.13 -16.90
CA PRO A 53 -25.80 2.99 -17.16
C PRO A 53 -24.61 2.94 -16.19
N ALA A 54 -24.19 4.07 -15.63
CA ALA A 54 -23.15 4.09 -14.60
C ALA A 54 -23.59 3.40 -13.31
N ALA A 55 -24.88 3.50 -12.91
CA ALA A 55 -25.40 2.82 -11.72
C ALA A 55 -25.46 1.30 -11.89
N GLU A 56 -25.94 0.84 -13.04
CA GLU A 56 -26.02 -0.59 -13.35
C GLU A 56 -24.62 -1.22 -13.48
N ARG A 57 -23.69 -0.53 -14.15
CA ARG A 57 -22.30 -0.98 -14.29
C ARG A 57 -21.57 -1.01 -12.95
N ARG A 58 -21.84 -0.08 -12.03
CA ARG A 58 -21.27 -0.10 -10.67
C ARG A 58 -21.54 -1.42 -9.96
N ALA A 59 -22.78 -1.88 -9.98
CA ALA A 59 -23.16 -3.15 -9.34
C ALA A 59 -22.40 -4.33 -9.95
N SER A 60 -22.25 -4.35 -11.29
CA SER A 60 -21.50 -5.41 -11.97
C SER A 60 -20.00 -5.41 -11.64
N VAL A 61 -19.39 -4.23 -11.53
CA VAL A 61 -17.96 -4.05 -11.24
C VAL A 61 -17.64 -4.32 -9.77
N ALA A 62 -18.56 -3.98 -8.85
CA ALA A 62 -18.41 -4.22 -7.42
C ALA A 62 -18.23 -5.71 -7.10
N LEU A 63 -18.87 -6.61 -7.85
CA LEU A 63 -18.72 -8.06 -7.68
C LEU A 63 -17.32 -8.57 -8.06
N CYS A 64 -16.57 -7.79 -8.84
CA CYS A 64 -15.26 -8.16 -9.35
C CYS A 64 -14.10 -7.52 -8.57
N LEU A 65 -14.37 -6.59 -7.65
CA LEU A 65 -13.36 -5.91 -6.86
C LEU A 65 -13.22 -6.52 -5.45
N PRO A 66 -11.99 -6.64 -4.92
CA PRO A 66 -11.76 -7.05 -3.54
C PRO A 66 -12.35 -6.08 -2.51
N ASP A 67 -12.38 -4.78 -2.85
CA ASP A 67 -13.00 -3.73 -2.05
C ASP A 67 -13.94 -2.89 -2.94
N PRO A 68 -15.27 -3.10 -2.85
CA PRO A 68 -16.24 -2.37 -3.65
C PRO A 68 -16.46 -0.93 -3.15
N GLY A 69 -16.04 -0.59 -1.92
CA GLY A 69 -16.25 0.76 -1.35
C GLY A 69 -15.46 1.85 -2.07
N CYS A 70 -14.41 1.48 -2.82
CA CYS A 70 -13.66 2.43 -3.64
C CYS A 70 -14.49 3.02 -4.80
N LEU A 71 -15.56 2.35 -5.24
CA LEU A 71 -16.44 2.82 -6.32
C LEU A 71 -17.36 3.98 -5.91
N ASP A 72 -17.53 4.19 -4.60
CA ASP A 72 -18.39 5.23 -4.05
C ASP A 72 -17.66 6.56 -3.85
N THR A 73 -16.32 6.59 -3.98
CA THR A 73 -15.57 7.84 -3.83
C THR A 73 -15.83 8.76 -5.05
N PRO A 74 -16.46 9.93 -4.86
CA PRO A 74 -16.59 10.91 -5.93
C PRO A 74 -15.26 11.64 -6.06
N HIS A 75 -14.27 11.03 -6.72
CA HIS A 75 -12.94 11.63 -6.82
C HIS A 75 -12.41 11.70 -8.24
N PHE A 76 -13.17 12.36 -9.14
CA PHE A 76 -12.62 13.38 -10.06
C PHE A 76 -13.72 14.12 -10.84
N GLN A 77 -14.66 14.77 -10.15
CA GLN A 77 -15.22 16.01 -10.68
C GLN A 77 -14.60 17.11 -9.86
N ARG A 78 -13.56 17.76 -10.41
CA ARG A 78 -13.26 19.12 -9.99
C ARG A 78 -14.55 19.88 -10.25
N PRO A 79 -15.27 20.37 -9.23
CA PRO A 79 -16.43 21.20 -9.48
C PRO A 79 -15.98 22.33 -10.39
N ALA A 80 -16.76 22.64 -11.42
CA ALA A 80 -16.57 23.87 -12.16
C ALA A 80 -16.79 25.01 -11.17
N GLU A 81 -15.71 25.41 -10.49
CA GLU A 81 -15.69 26.61 -9.68
C GLU A 81 -16.11 27.74 -10.62
N THR A 82 -17.31 28.28 -10.39
CA THR A 82 -17.65 29.61 -10.84
C THR A 82 -16.45 30.51 -10.56
N LEU A 83 -15.86 31.09 -11.60
CA LEU A 83 -14.82 32.12 -11.53
C LEU A 83 -15.40 33.33 -10.78
N GLN A 84 -15.45 33.25 -9.47
CA GLN A 84 -15.40 34.40 -8.59
C GLN A 84 -13.95 34.54 -8.20
N ASP A 85 -13.38 35.71 -8.49
CA ASP A 85 -12.01 36.04 -8.10
C ASP A 85 -11.83 35.68 -6.62
N PRO A 86 -10.83 34.84 -6.27
CA PRO A 86 -10.61 34.46 -4.89
C PRO A 86 -10.38 35.72 -4.05
N PRO A 87 -10.91 35.79 -2.81
CA PRO A 87 -10.54 36.87 -1.91
C PRO A 87 -9.02 36.86 -1.81
N SER A 88 -8.39 38.02 -1.94
CA SER A 88 -6.94 38.17 -1.88
C SER A 88 -6.42 37.63 -0.56
N VAL A 89 -6.05 36.35 -0.53
CA VAL A 89 -5.41 35.73 0.61
C VAL A 89 -3.97 36.22 0.60
N ASP A 90 -3.53 36.85 1.68
CA ASP A 90 -2.13 37.22 1.86
C ASP A 90 -1.32 35.93 2.05
N ILE A 91 -0.93 35.31 0.94
CA ILE A 91 -0.19 34.04 0.87
C ILE A 91 1.05 34.06 1.79
N LEU A 92 1.70 35.21 1.93
CA LEU A 92 2.87 35.40 2.79
C LEU A 92 2.57 35.26 4.29
N LYS A 93 1.33 35.56 4.72
CA LYS A 93 0.91 35.43 6.12
C LYS A 93 0.65 33.97 6.49
N GLU A 94 0.09 33.22 5.56
CA GLU A 94 -0.23 31.80 5.71
C GLU A 94 1.03 30.93 5.68
N ILE A 95 1.96 31.20 4.76
CA ILE A 95 3.26 30.51 4.70
C ILE A 95 4.05 30.72 6.00
N ASN A 96 4.03 31.93 6.57
CA ASN A 96 4.72 32.22 7.83
C ASN A 96 4.01 31.65 9.08
N ALA A 97 2.75 31.22 8.95
CA ALA A 97 2.01 30.54 10.02
C ALA A 97 2.29 29.02 10.04
N TYR A 98 2.70 28.43 8.92
CA TYR A 98 3.19 27.05 8.86
C TYR A 98 4.63 26.98 9.36
N HIS A 99 4.79 26.75 10.66
CA HIS A 99 6.09 26.37 11.20
C HIS A 99 6.31 24.87 10.94
N GLU A 100 7.00 24.53 9.86
CA GLU A 100 7.49 23.15 9.66
C GLU A 100 8.38 22.75 10.84
N VAL A 101 7.90 21.81 11.66
CA VAL A 101 8.72 21.20 12.70
C VAL A 101 9.77 20.34 12.00
N SER A 102 10.97 20.89 11.82
CA SER A 102 12.11 20.12 11.30
C SER A 102 12.41 18.95 12.24
N PHE A 103 12.07 17.73 11.79
CA PHE A 103 12.26 16.48 12.53
C PHE A 103 13.71 16.19 12.94
N LYS A 104 14.68 16.94 12.42
CA LYS A 104 16.10 16.82 12.78
C LYS A 104 16.51 17.67 13.99
N THR A 105 15.77 18.74 14.30
CA THR A 105 16.15 19.72 15.32
C THR A 105 15.19 19.72 16.51
N ALA A 106 13.96 19.26 16.33
CA ALA A 106 12.98 19.21 17.41
C ALA A 106 13.32 18.15 18.48
N PRO A 107 13.03 18.41 19.76
CA PRO A 107 13.17 17.41 20.80
C PRO A 107 12.23 16.23 20.53
N LYS A 108 12.72 15.01 20.74
CA LYS A 108 12.02 13.76 20.41
C LYS A 108 10.62 13.65 21.03
N SER A 109 10.40 14.23 22.21
CA SER A 109 9.10 14.26 22.89
C SER A 109 8.02 15.01 22.11
N VAL A 110 8.39 16.13 21.47
CA VAL A 110 7.46 16.95 20.68
C VAL A 110 7.11 16.27 19.35
N ILE A 111 8.08 15.55 18.78
CA ILE A 111 7.85 14.74 17.59
C ILE A 111 6.86 13.61 17.92
N LEU A 112 7.06 12.94 19.07
CA LEU A 112 6.20 11.85 19.50
C LEU A 112 4.77 12.30 19.83
N SER A 113 4.57 13.44 20.49
CA SER A 113 3.22 13.95 20.77
C SER A 113 2.43 14.23 19.49
N HIS A 114 3.07 14.84 18.50
CA HIS A 114 2.45 15.09 17.21
C HIS A 114 2.06 13.79 16.47
N PHE A 115 2.87 12.73 16.60
CA PHE A 115 2.55 11.43 16.00
C PHE A 115 1.34 10.76 16.67
N LEU A 116 1.18 10.89 17.99
CA LEU A 116 0.02 10.33 18.69
C LEU A 116 -1.26 11.10 18.35
N ASP A 117 -1.17 12.43 18.26
CA ASP A 117 -2.29 13.29 17.86
C ASP A 117 -2.73 13.02 16.41
N THR A 118 -1.77 12.89 15.50
CA THR A 118 -2.07 12.62 14.07
C THR A 118 -2.59 11.22 13.82
N ALA A 119 -2.18 10.22 14.61
CA ALA A 119 -2.71 8.86 14.53
C ALA A 119 -4.07 8.70 15.24
N GLY A 120 -4.60 9.75 15.87
CA GLY A 120 -5.87 9.72 16.59
C GLY A 120 -5.85 8.87 17.86
N TYR A 121 -4.68 8.66 18.47
CA TYR A 121 -4.54 7.85 19.68
C TYR A 121 -4.78 8.74 20.92
N ASP A 122 -6.00 8.71 21.46
CA ASP A 122 -6.35 9.45 22.67
C ASP A 122 -5.75 8.77 23.92
N VAL A 123 -4.67 9.34 24.46
CA VAL A 123 -3.96 8.83 25.64
C VAL A 123 -4.66 9.22 26.96
N SER A 124 -5.95 9.57 26.93
CA SER A 124 -6.67 10.01 28.13
C SER A 124 -7.39 8.89 28.90
N SER A 125 -7.29 7.63 28.49
CA SER A 125 -7.93 6.52 29.19
C SER A 125 -7.12 5.22 29.08
N GLU A 126 -6.12 5.08 29.94
CA GLU A 126 -5.85 3.87 30.73
C GLU A 126 -4.52 4.03 31.46
N SER A 127 -4.61 4.17 32.78
CA SER A 127 -3.46 4.00 33.66
C SER A 127 -3.01 2.54 33.63
N VAL A 128 -2.29 2.15 32.58
CA VAL A 128 -1.50 0.92 32.61
C VAL A 128 -0.29 1.24 33.48
N SER A 129 -0.44 0.85 34.74
CA SER A 129 0.64 0.78 35.72
C SER A 129 1.63 -0.31 35.30
N ASP A 130 2.41 -0.04 34.26
CA ASP A 130 3.66 -0.76 34.01
C ASP A 130 4.80 0.24 34.03
N SER A 131 5.63 0.14 35.07
CA SER A 131 6.80 0.97 35.36
C SER A 131 7.94 0.81 34.34
N GLN A 132 7.63 0.37 33.12
CA GLN A 132 8.61 0.21 32.07
C GLN A 132 8.94 1.60 31.54
N SER A 133 10.21 1.99 31.68
CA SER A 133 10.69 3.22 31.08
C SER A 133 10.43 3.20 29.57
N ILE A 134 10.17 4.36 28.97
CA ILE A 134 9.94 4.47 27.51
C ILE A 134 11.11 3.87 26.74
N GLU A 135 12.32 4.01 27.29
CA GLU A 135 13.54 3.38 26.79
C GLU A 135 13.47 1.85 26.81
N GLU A 136 12.85 1.26 27.82
CA GLU A 136 12.68 -0.20 27.95
C GLU A 136 11.67 -0.75 26.94
N LEU A 137 10.54 -0.07 26.73
CA LEU A 137 9.58 -0.41 25.68
C LEU A 137 10.20 -0.37 24.28
N GLY A 138 11.04 0.65 24.02
CA GLY A 138 11.81 0.75 22.79
C GLY A 138 12.80 -0.42 22.63
N ARG A 139 13.43 -0.88 23.71
CA ARG A 139 14.34 -2.03 23.69
C ARG A 139 13.59 -3.34 23.46
N VAL A 140 12.44 -3.55 24.08
CA VAL A 140 11.59 -4.74 23.86
C VAL A 140 11.13 -4.80 22.41
N SER A 141 10.73 -3.67 21.82
CA SER A 141 10.31 -3.62 20.40
C SER A 141 11.44 -3.92 19.40
N LEU A 142 12.70 -3.64 19.77
CA LEU A 142 13.87 -3.95 18.95
C LEU A 142 14.35 -5.39 19.12
N GLN A 143 13.92 -6.09 20.17
CA GLN A 143 14.19 -7.51 20.31
C GLN A 143 13.33 -8.25 19.30
N ARG A 144 13.98 -8.86 18.31
CA ARG A 144 13.30 -9.75 17.38
C ARG A 144 12.82 -10.96 18.17
N ASP A 145 11.53 -11.25 18.11
CA ASP A 145 10.97 -12.47 18.66
C ASP A 145 11.67 -13.67 18.01
N ASP A 146 12.52 -14.34 18.80
CA ASP A 146 13.24 -15.55 18.41
C ASP A 146 12.28 -16.70 18.01
N GLU A 147 11.00 -16.55 18.32
CA GLU A 147 9.92 -17.49 18.02
C GLU A 147 9.56 -17.52 16.53
N ILE A 148 9.68 -16.40 15.80
CA ILE A 148 9.31 -16.29 14.38
C ILE A 148 10.48 -16.72 13.48
N CYS A 149 10.90 -17.98 13.61
CA CYS A 149 11.86 -18.60 12.69
C CYS A 149 11.11 -19.43 11.63
N THR A 150 11.15 -18.98 10.38
CA THR A 150 10.55 -19.70 9.22
C THR A 150 11.56 -19.86 8.09
N GLU A 151 11.36 -20.88 7.25
CA GLU A 151 12.22 -21.13 6.08
C GLU A 151 12.21 -19.95 5.10
N THR A 152 11.02 -19.37 4.84
CA THR A 152 10.84 -18.22 3.96
C THR A 152 11.62 -17.00 4.48
N LEU A 153 11.62 -16.77 5.79
CA LEU A 153 12.41 -15.70 6.40
C LEU A 153 13.91 -15.88 6.12
N ALA A 154 14.44 -17.08 6.35
CA ALA A 154 15.85 -17.38 6.08
C ALA A 154 16.21 -17.20 4.59
N GLN A 155 15.30 -17.56 3.69
CA GLN A 155 15.48 -17.35 2.25
C GLN A 155 15.48 -15.86 1.87
N ILE A 156 14.58 -15.07 2.46
CA ILE A 156 14.52 -13.62 2.22
C ILE A 156 15.80 -12.95 2.73
N LEU A 157 16.29 -13.32 3.92
CA LEU A 157 17.54 -12.79 4.48
C LEU A 157 18.75 -13.10 3.59
N ALA A 158 18.84 -14.34 3.08
CA ALA A 158 19.88 -14.71 2.12
C ALA A 158 19.83 -13.86 0.85
N ARG A 159 18.63 -13.63 0.29
CA ARG A 159 18.46 -12.77 -0.90
C ARG A 159 18.81 -11.31 -0.64
N GLN A 160 18.68 -10.85 0.60
CA GLN A 160 19.07 -9.50 1.03
C GLN A 160 20.59 -9.38 1.31
N GLY A 161 21.38 -10.45 1.13
CA GLY A 161 22.82 -10.46 1.43
C GLY A 161 23.13 -10.57 2.92
N LYS A 162 22.12 -10.80 3.77
CA LYS A 162 22.29 -10.96 5.22
C LYS A 162 22.60 -12.41 5.57
N HIS A 163 23.74 -12.90 5.09
CA HIS A 163 24.10 -14.32 5.18
C HIS A 163 24.30 -14.79 6.63
N SER A 164 24.86 -13.96 7.51
CA SER A 164 25.05 -14.28 8.94
C SER A 164 23.71 -14.54 9.65
N GLU A 165 22.76 -13.60 9.51
CA GLU A 165 21.41 -13.73 10.07
C GLU A 165 20.68 -14.95 9.47
N ALA A 166 20.82 -15.20 8.16
CA ALA A 166 20.22 -16.36 7.50
C ALA A 166 20.74 -17.69 8.06
N ILE A 167 22.05 -17.79 8.33
CA ILE A 167 22.68 -18.98 8.92
C ILE A 167 22.12 -19.25 10.33
N GLU A 168 21.96 -18.21 11.15
CA GLU A 168 21.39 -18.32 12.48
C GLU A 168 19.95 -18.85 12.45
N VAL A 169 19.11 -18.32 11.55
CA VAL A 169 17.73 -18.78 11.39
C VAL A 169 17.68 -20.23 10.92
N TYR A 170 18.50 -20.63 9.95
CA TYR A 170 18.58 -22.04 9.53
C TYR A 170 19.06 -22.95 10.67
N GLY A 171 20.02 -22.51 11.50
CA GLY A 171 20.45 -23.24 12.69
C GLY A 171 19.33 -23.44 13.71
N LYS A 172 18.49 -22.42 13.94
CA LYS A 172 17.29 -22.54 14.78
C LYS A 172 16.27 -23.51 14.17
N LEU A 173 16.06 -23.46 12.85
CA LEU A 173 15.16 -24.36 12.14
C LEU A 173 15.60 -25.83 12.20
N MET A 174 16.92 -26.12 12.16
CA MET A 174 17.43 -27.49 12.33
C MET A 174 17.05 -28.10 13.68
N ARG A 175 17.03 -27.28 14.75
CA ARG A 175 16.63 -27.73 16.10
C ARG A 175 15.13 -27.95 16.21
N LYS A 176 14.35 -27.14 15.49
CA LYS A 176 12.88 -27.21 15.49
C LYS A 176 12.33 -28.33 14.60
N TYR A 177 13.02 -28.61 13.49
CA TYR A 177 12.61 -29.55 12.44
C TYR A 177 13.78 -30.47 12.06
N PRO A 178 14.14 -31.44 12.93
CA PRO A 178 15.29 -32.32 12.70
C PRO A 178 15.13 -33.19 11.44
N GLU A 179 13.91 -33.47 11.00
CA GLU A 179 13.62 -34.22 9.78
C GLU A 179 14.08 -33.52 8.50
N LYS A 180 14.13 -32.17 8.51
CA LYS A 180 14.62 -31.36 7.39
C LYS A 180 16.07 -30.89 7.58
N SER A 181 16.74 -31.33 8.65
CA SER A 181 18.07 -30.85 9.03
C SER A 181 19.11 -30.92 7.90
N ALA A 182 19.12 -32.00 7.11
CA ALA A 182 20.01 -32.15 5.96
C ALA A 182 19.84 -31.02 4.94
N THR A 183 18.60 -30.68 4.59
CA THR A 183 18.30 -29.60 3.63
C THR A 183 18.75 -28.23 4.13
N PHE A 184 18.64 -27.99 5.43
CA PHE A 184 19.12 -26.73 6.02
C PHE A 184 20.64 -26.70 6.09
N ALA A 185 21.30 -27.83 6.37
CA ALA A 185 22.76 -27.92 6.37
C ALA A 185 23.35 -27.58 4.99
N ASP A 186 22.74 -28.08 3.91
CA ASP A 186 23.16 -27.75 2.54
C ASP A 186 23.03 -26.24 2.25
N ARG A 187 21.93 -25.62 2.69
CA ARG A 187 21.72 -24.16 2.54
C ARG A 187 22.72 -23.35 3.35
N ILE A 188 23.05 -23.77 4.57
CA ILE A 188 24.07 -23.12 5.40
C ILE A 188 25.44 -23.22 4.72
N ALA A 189 25.81 -24.38 4.19
CA ALA A 189 27.09 -24.57 3.50
C ALA A 189 27.20 -23.68 2.25
N ALA A 190 26.12 -23.54 1.47
CA ALA A 190 26.06 -22.62 0.33
C ALA A 190 26.27 -21.16 0.77
N LEU A 191 25.57 -20.71 1.81
CA LEU A 191 25.69 -19.36 2.34
C LEU A 191 27.09 -19.06 2.92
N GLN A 192 27.72 -20.03 3.60
CA GLN A 192 29.09 -19.88 4.10
C GLN A 192 30.10 -19.69 2.98
N LYS A 193 29.88 -20.33 1.83
CA LYS A 193 30.73 -20.16 0.65
C LYS A 193 30.60 -18.76 0.05
N GLU A 194 29.40 -18.20 0.06
CA GLU A 194 29.14 -16.83 -0.41
C GLU A 194 29.76 -15.76 0.50
N VAL A 195 29.82 -15.99 1.81
CA VAL A 195 30.48 -15.06 2.76
C VAL A 195 32.00 -15.05 2.62
N ASN A 196 32.59 -16.19 2.27
CA ASN A 196 34.05 -16.35 2.15
C ASN A 196 34.61 -15.97 0.77
N ASN A 197 33.80 -15.45 -0.14
CA ASN A 197 34.16 -15.13 -1.52
C ASN A 197 33.97 -13.64 -1.81
#